data_AF-A0A6J6Y6T5-F1
#
_entry.id   AF-A0A6J6Y6T5-F1
#
_cell.length_a   1.000
_cell.length_b   1.000
_cell.length_c   1.000
_cell.angle_alpha   90.00
_cell.angle_beta   90.00
_cell.angle_gamma   90.00
#
_symmetry.space_group_name_H-M   'P 1'
#
loop_
_entity.id
_entity.type
_entity.pdbx_description
1 polymer ?
#
loop_
_entity_poly.entity_id
_entity_poly.type
_entity_poly.pdbx_seq_one_letter_code
_entity_poly.pdbx_strand_id
1 'polypeptide(L)'
;MFGEGYNTGWGASIAGASLGTQQVVDGGFNGWFLPPSSAAQTVNLVWAGQNSVNLGLLLSGLGIALCLALIVFDRRRTIAPDVFEPRFTVLWNHRSPEPLLGLIRPSIVTISIATVAGALVIAPKWGLLCGFIAFVCCVPLRRPRLVGPAAVAVAMYIAAVMVHRVRTYHPFPNGGWPGVFEDMNRPALVVIVLLLASISTRRSSLDDDSR
;
A
#
# COMPACT_ATOMS: atom_id res chain seq x y z
N MET A 1 31.48 9.99 -21.18
CA MET A 1 31.10 9.62 -19.80
C MET A 1 29.83 10.37 -19.44
N PHE A 2 28.87 9.72 -18.79
CA PHE A 2 27.67 10.35 -18.26
C PHE A 2 27.79 10.46 -16.74
N GLY A 3 27.57 11.66 -16.18
CA GLY A 3 27.87 11.97 -14.77
C GLY A 3 26.94 11.35 -13.72
N GLU A 4 25.98 10.52 -14.15
CA GLU A 4 25.10 9.77 -13.25
C GLU A 4 25.71 8.40 -12.90
N GLY A 5 25.44 7.95 -11.68
CA GLY A 5 25.88 6.64 -11.20
C GLY A 5 25.36 5.49 -12.08
N TYR A 6 26.14 4.40 -12.13
CA TYR A 6 25.86 3.23 -12.96
C TYR A 6 24.44 2.70 -12.73
N ASN A 7 23.64 2.64 -13.80
CA ASN A 7 22.26 2.18 -13.75
C ASN A 7 21.85 1.64 -15.12
N THR A 8 21.31 0.42 -15.15
CA THR A 8 20.85 -0.27 -16.37
C THR A 8 19.59 0.33 -17.00
N GLY A 9 18.96 1.30 -16.34
CA GLY A 9 17.77 2.00 -16.84
C GLY A 9 18.07 3.08 -17.89
N TRP A 10 19.33 3.41 -18.15
CA TRP A 10 19.71 4.39 -19.18
C TRP A 10 20.02 3.72 -20.51
N GLY A 11 19.53 4.30 -21.61
CA GLY A 11 19.88 3.91 -22.97
C GLY A 11 20.40 5.11 -23.77
N ALA A 12 21.33 4.85 -24.69
CA ALA A 12 21.89 5.86 -25.58
C ALA A 12 21.66 5.48 -27.05
N SER A 13 21.30 6.46 -27.88
CA SER A 13 21.14 6.29 -29.33
C SER A 13 21.67 7.49 -30.12
N ILE A 14 22.04 7.25 -31.38
CA ILE A 14 22.48 8.26 -32.35
C ILE A 14 21.68 8.07 -33.62
N ALA A 15 21.04 9.14 -34.10
CA ALA A 15 20.18 9.09 -35.28
C ALA A 15 19.15 7.92 -35.24
N GLY A 16 18.68 7.56 -34.05
CA GLY A 16 17.75 6.45 -33.83
C GLY A 16 18.39 5.07 -33.66
N ALA A 17 19.70 4.89 -33.94
CA ALA A 17 20.41 3.64 -33.73
C ALA A 17 20.97 3.55 -32.30
N SER A 18 20.72 2.43 -31.61
CA SER A 18 21.22 2.22 -30.25
C SER A 18 22.75 2.08 -30.23
N LEU A 19 23.39 2.67 -29.22
CA LEU A 19 24.81 2.49 -28.92
C LEU A 19 25.11 1.19 -28.14
N GLY A 20 24.11 0.34 -27.94
CA GLY A 20 24.25 -0.91 -27.21
C GLY A 20 24.26 -0.75 -25.70
N THR A 21 24.83 -1.74 -25.01
CA THR A 21 24.88 -1.82 -23.54
C THR A 21 25.89 -0.83 -22.95
N GLN A 22 25.50 -0.19 -21.85
CA GLN A 22 26.39 0.70 -21.08
C GLN A 22 27.58 -0.05 -20.48
N GLN A 23 28.72 0.61 -20.45
CA GLN A 23 29.95 0.19 -19.79
C GLN A 23 30.20 1.03 -18.54
N VAL A 24 30.85 0.44 -17.54
CA VAL A 24 31.26 1.15 -16.32
C VAL A 24 32.52 1.95 -16.64
N VAL A 25 32.47 3.27 -16.43
CA VAL A 25 33.60 4.20 -16.58
C VAL A 25 33.94 4.76 -15.20
N ASP A 26 35.23 4.99 -14.95
CA ASP A 26 35.76 5.59 -13.71
C ASP A 26 35.20 4.99 -12.41
N GLY A 27 35.02 3.66 -12.41
CA GLY A 27 34.63 2.89 -11.23
C GLY A 27 33.17 3.02 -10.80
N GLY A 28 32.31 3.72 -11.54
CA GLY A 28 30.92 3.85 -11.12
C GLY A 28 29.96 4.61 -12.02
N PHE A 29 30.38 5.03 -13.22
CA PHE A 29 29.57 5.86 -14.10
C PHE A 29 29.14 5.12 -15.37
N ASN A 30 28.03 5.54 -15.97
CA ASN A 30 27.60 4.99 -17.26
C ASN A 30 28.42 5.59 -18.41
N GLY A 31 28.84 4.74 -19.34
CA GLY A 31 29.48 5.13 -20.59
C GLY A 31 29.02 4.28 -21.76
N TRP A 32 29.14 4.83 -22.96
CA TRP A 32 28.89 4.12 -24.21
C TRP A 32 30.05 4.37 -25.16
N PHE A 33 30.37 3.36 -25.96
CA PHE A 33 31.36 3.52 -27.03
C PHE A 33 30.73 4.37 -28.14
N LEU A 34 31.42 5.46 -28.48
CA LEU A 34 31.03 6.34 -29.56
C LEU A 34 31.92 6.05 -30.77
N PRO A 35 31.37 5.61 -31.92
CA PRO A 35 32.16 5.43 -33.13
C PRO A 35 32.81 6.75 -33.57
N PRO A 36 34.05 6.73 -34.08
CA PRO A 36 34.69 7.93 -34.58
C PRO A 36 33.87 8.58 -35.69
N SER A 37 33.69 9.89 -35.63
CA SER A 37 33.01 10.69 -36.66
C SER A 37 33.73 12.02 -36.86
N SER A 38 33.77 12.49 -38.10
CA SER A 38 34.29 13.81 -38.46
C SER A 38 33.24 14.93 -38.34
N ALA A 39 31.98 14.57 -38.07
CA ALA A 39 30.88 15.51 -37.87
C ALA A 39 30.41 15.50 -36.41
N ALA A 40 29.84 16.63 -35.96
CA ALA A 40 29.17 16.69 -34.67
C ALA A 40 28.00 15.70 -34.64
N GLN A 41 27.95 14.84 -33.62
CA GLN A 41 26.88 13.87 -33.42
C GLN A 41 26.08 14.22 -32.16
N THR A 42 24.77 14.26 -32.27
CA THR A 42 23.87 14.39 -31.12
C THR A 42 23.57 13.00 -30.56
N VAL A 43 23.92 12.78 -29.29
CA VAL A 43 23.60 11.55 -28.57
C VAL A 43 22.33 11.76 -27.76
N ASN A 44 21.31 10.96 -28.04
CA ASN A 44 20.07 10.98 -27.26
C ASN A 44 20.17 9.98 -26.12
N LEU A 45 20.07 10.49 -24.89
CA LEU A 45 20.03 9.71 -23.66
C LEU A 45 18.60 9.63 -23.17
N VAL A 46 18.10 8.41 -22.95
CA VAL A 46 16.73 8.18 -22.49
C VAL A 46 16.76 7.26 -21.27
N TRP A 47 16.02 7.65 -20.24
CA TRP A 47 15.79 6.81 -19.08
C TRP A 47 14.54 5.94 -19.29
N ALA A 48 14.73 4.62 -19.42
CA ALA A 48 13.66 3.66 -19.64
C ALA A 48 12.68 3.57 -18.45
N GLY A 49 13.13 3.93 -17.24
CA GLY A 49 12.28 3.95 -16.04
C GLY A 49 11.14 4.98 -16.10
N GLN A 50 11.20 5.95 -17.02
CA GLN A 50 10.19 7.00 -17.14
C GLN A 50 8.78 6.44 -17.40
N ASN A 51 8.67 5.36 -18.18
CA ASN A 51 7.37 4.78 -18.54
C ASN A 51 6.65 4.19 -17.32
N SER A 52 7.38 3.53 -16.42
CA SER A 52 6.81 2.98 -15.19
C SER A 52 6.33 4.08 -14.24
N VAL A 53 7.08 5.19 -14.15
CA VAL A 53 6.67 6.37 -13.37
C VAL A 53 5.43 7.01 -13.97
N ASN A 54 5.40 7.20 -15.29
CA ASN A 54 4.23 7.77 -15.98
C ASN A 54 2.97 6.93 -15.76
N LEU A 55 3.08 5.59 -15.84
CA LEU A 55 1.98 4.69 -15.56
C LEU A 55 1.53 4.77 -14.10
N GLY A 56 2.46 4.82 -13.16
CA GLY A 56 2.17 4.98 -11.73
C GLY A 56 1.44 6.29 -11.42
N LEU A 57 1.87 7.40 -12.05
CA LEU A 57 1.21 8.70 -11.94
C LEU A 57 -0.20 8.68 -12.54
N LEU A 58 -0.37 8.06 -13.71
CA LEU A 58 -1.68 7.90 -14.34
C LEU A 58 -2.65 7.13 -13.43
N LEU A 59 -2.21 5.98 -12.91
CA LEU A 59 -3.02 5.16 -12.00
C LEU A 59 -3.35 5.89 -10.69
N SER A 60 -2.41 6.66 -10.14
CA SER A 60 -2.64 7.49 -8.96
C SER A 60 -3.68 8.58 -9.23
N GLY A 61 -3.57 9.26 -10.38
CA GLY A 61 -4.55 10.25 -10.82
C GLY A 61 -5.96 9.65 -10.98
N LEU A 62 -6.07 8.47 -11.58
CA LEU A 62 -7.34 7.73 -11.68
C LEU A 62 -7.90 7.34 -10.31
N GLY A 63 -7.05 6.92 -9.38
CA GLY A 63 -7.43 6.61 -8.00
C GLY A 63 -8.00 7.83 -7.27
N ILE A 64 -7.35 8.98 -7.38
CA ILE A 64 -7.84 10.25 -6.81
C ILE A 64 -9.19 10.62 -7.42
N ALA A 65 -9.31 10.55 -8.75
CA ALA A 65 -10.56 10.84 -9.45
C ALA A 65 -11.70 9.92 -8.98
N LEU A 66 -11.43 8.63 -8.79
CA LEU A 66 -12.39 7.67 -8.25
C LEU A 66 -12.81 8.01 -6.82
N CYS A 67 -11.85 8.34 -5.94
CA CYS A 67 -12.14 8.77 -4.57
C CYS A 67 -13.03 10.02 -4.56
N LEU A 68 -12.73 11.03 -5.40
CA LEU A 68 -13.54 12.24 -5.52
C LEU A 68 -14.94 11.92 -6.06
N ALA A 69 -15.05 11.05 -7.06
CA ALA A 69 -16.33 10.60 -7.59
C ALA A 69 -17.17 9.94 -6.49
N LEU A 70 -16.58 9.01 -5.72
CA LEU A 70 -17.25 8.36 -4.59
C LEU A 70 -17.74 9.39 -3.57
N ILE A 71 -16.93 10.37 -3.17
CA ILE A 71 -17.33 11.43 -2.23
C ILE A 71 -18.52 12.23 -2.78
N VAL A 72 -18.46 12.65 -4.05
CA VAL A 72 -19.52 13.45 -4.68
C VAL A 72 -20.82 12.66 -4.83
N PHE A 73 -20.74 11.39 -5.21
CA PHE A 73 -21.92 10.54 -5.41
C PHE A 73 -22.52 10.01 -4.10
N ASP A 74 -21.70 9.77 -3.08
CA ASP A 74 -22.15 9.36 -1.74
C ASP A 74 -22.87 10.50 -1.02
N ARG A 75 -22.37 11.74 -1.17
CA ARG A 75 -23.01 12.94 -0.63
C ARG A 75 -24.40 13.19 -1.23
N ARG A 76 -24.70 12.66 -2.42
CA ARG A 76 -26.04 12.73 -3.05
C ARG A 76 -27.03 11.70 -2.49
N ARG A 77 -26.56 10.68 -1.75
CA ARG A 77 -27.42 9.64 -1.18
C ARG A 77 -27.83 9.89 0.28
N THR A 78 -27.23 10.88 0.94
CA THR A 78 -27.37 11.10 2.40
C THR A 78 -27.96 12.48 2.75
N ILE A 79 -28.94 12.94 1.97
CA ILE A 79 -29.84 14.01 2.41
C ILE A 79 -31.23 13.39 2.54
N ALA A 80 -31.40 12.55 3.56
CA ALA A 80 -32.73 12.33 4.11
C ALA A 80 -33.00 13.52 5.05
N PRO A 81 -34.14 14.22 4.95
CA PRO A 81 -34.48 15.25 5.91
C PRO A 81 -34.51 14.64 7.31
N ASP A 82 -33.93 15.35 8.28
CA ASP A 82 -33.96 15.01 9.69
C ASP A 82 -35.42 15.15 10.18
N VAL A 83 -36.20 14.09 10.02
CA VAL A 83 -37.55 14.00 10.59
C VAL A 83 -37.32 13.72 12.07
N PHE A 84 -37.51 14.74 12.90
CA PHE A 84 -37.59 14.58 14.34
C PHE A 84 -38.78 13.68 14.67
N GLU A 85 -38.55 12.37 14.78
CA GLU A 85 -39.54 11.46 15.35
C GLU A 85 -39.48 11.54 16.88
N PRO A 86 -40.59 11.88 17.56
CA PRO A 86 -40.63 11.87 19.02
C PRO A 86 -40.43 10.44 19.53
N ARG A 87 -39.26 10.17 20.13
CA ARG A 87 -38.89 8.87 20.69
C ARG A 87 -39.66 8.65 22.00
N PHE A 88 -40.74 7.88 21.94
CA PHE A 88 -41.35 7.29 23.15
C PHE A 88 -40.38 6.27 23.73
N THR A 89 -39.86 6.54 24.93
CA THR A 89 -38.97 5.64 25.67
C THR A 89 -39.80 4.49 26.23
N VAL A 90 -39.98 3.43 25.46
CA VAL A 90 -40.61 2.19 25.94
C VAL A 90 -39.52 1.34 26.63
N LEU A 91 -39.60 1.21 27.95
CA LEU A 91 -38.73 0.38 28.81
C LEU A 91 -38.99 -1.14 28.63
N TRP A 92 -39.11 -1.62 27.40
CA TRP A 92 -39.25 -3.05 27.11
C TRP A 92 -38.09 -3.51 26.24
N ASN A 93 -37.12 -4.17 26.86
CA ASN A 93 -35.97 -4.78 26.22
C ASN A 93 -36.41 -6.01 25.40
N HIS A 94 -37.04 -5.77 24.25
CA HIS A 94 -37.04 -6.75 23.17
C HIS A 94 -35.64 -6.73 22.56
N ARG A 95 -34.80 -7.68 22.99
CA ARG A 95 -33.59 -8.06 22.26
C ARG A 95 -34.04 -8.70 20.94
N SER A 96 -34.46 -7.88 19.98
CA SER A 96 -34.67 -8.30 18.61
C SER A 96 -33.38 -8.98 18.14
N PRO A 97 -33.43 -10.19 17.58
CA PRO A 97 -32.26 -10.75 16.93
C PRO A 97 -31.88 -9.80 15.80
N GLU A 98 -30.80 -9.03 15.99
CA GLU A 98 -30.21 -8.22 14.95
C GLU A 98 -30.12 -9.08 13.68
N PRO A 99 -30.69 -8.62 12.54
CA PRO A 99 -30.65 -9.42 11.33
C PRO A 99 -29.18 -9.75 11.04
N LEU A 100 -28.87 -11.01 10.76
CA LEU A 100 -27.51 -11.51 10.47
C LEU A 100 -26.74 -10.58 9.49
N LEU A 101 -27.48 -9.95 8.58
CA LEU A 101 -27.02 -8.94 7.61
C LEU A 101 -26.36 -7.69 8.23
N GLY A 102 -26.76 -7.26 9.43
CA GLY A 102 -26.19 -6.12 10.16
C GLY A 102 -24.76 -6.36 10.63
N LEU A 103 -24.44 -7.58 11.11
CA LEU A 103 -23.07 -7.97 11.48
C LEU A 103 -22.18 -8.33 10.28
N ILE A 104 -22.77 -8.82 9.19
CA ILE A 104 -22.03 -9.28 8.01
C ILE A 104 -21.47 -8.10 7.21
N ARG A 105 -22.23 -7.00 7.07
CA ARG A 105 -21.81 -5.81 6.31
C ARG A 105 -20.46 -5.22 6.74
N PRO A 106 -20.22 -4.86 8.03
CA PRO A 106 -18.93 -4.30 8.45
C PRO A 106 -17.78 -5.30 8.33
N SER A 107 -18.07 -6.60 8.52
CA SER A 107 -17.08 -7.68 8.37
C SER A 107 -16.63 -7.83 6.92
N ILE A 108 -17.56 -7.84 5.96
CA ILE A 108 -17.24 -7.91 4.52
C ILE A 108 -16.44 -6.67 4.10
N VAL A 109 -16.82 -5.48 4.56
CA VAL A 109 -16.09 -4.24 4.25
C VAL A 109 -14.65 -4.31 4.77
N THR A 110 -14.47 -4.71 6.02
CA THR A 110 -13.13 -4.85 6.63
C THR A 110 -12.26 -5.85 5.87
N ILE A 111 -12.80 -7.04 5.58
CA ILE A 111 -12.08 -8.11 4.86
C ILE A 111 -11.75 -7.65 3.43
N SER A 112 -12.69 -7.02 2.74
CA SER A 112 -12.51 -6.51 1.38
C SER A 112 -11.42 -5.44 1.35
N ILE A 113 -11.45 -4.47 2.28
CA ILE A 113 -10.44 -3.42 2.39
C ILE A 113 -9.05 -4.05 2.62
N ALA A 114 -8.92 -4.93 3.61
CA ALA A 114 -7.63 -5.56 3.93
C ALA A 114 -7.10 -6.38 2.73
N THR A 115 -7.96 -7.11 2.04
CA THR A 115 -7.57 -7.94 0.89
C THR A 115 -7.14 -7.10 -0.30
N VAL A 116 -7.97 -6.14 -0.71
CA VAL A 116 -7.73 -5.31 -1.89
C VAL A 116 -6.54 -4.37 -1.66
N ALA A 117 -6.47 -3.70 -0.51
CA ALA A 117 -5.35 -2.83 -0.19
C ALA A 117 -4.04 -3.61 -0.10
N GLY A 118 -4.02 -4.77 0.56
CA GLY A 118 -2.82 -5.62 0.62
C GLY A 118 -2.39 -6.17 -0.73
N ALA A 119 -3.35 -6.52 -1.60
CA ALA A 119 -3.06 -7.03 -2.94
C ALA A 119 -2.43 -5.95 -3.84
N LEU A 120 -2.96 -4.73 -3.79
CA LEU A 120 -2.51 -3.60 -4.61
C LEU A 120 -1.20 -2.99 -4.10
N VAL A 121 -1.05 -2.84 -2.78
CA VAL A 121 0.10 -2.12 -2.18
C VAL A 121 1.31 -3.04 -2.01
N ILE A 122 1.11 -4.33 -1.75
CA ILE A 122 2.20 -5.25 -1.36
C ILE A 122 2.48 -6.27 -2.47
N ALA A 123 1.52 -7.18 -2.69
CA ALA A 123 1.43 -8.13 -3.80
C ALA A 123 0.16 -8.99 -3.61
N PRO A 124 -0.34 -9.69 -4.64
CA PRO A 124 -1.55 -10.50 -4.54
C PRO A 124 -1.54 -11.49 -3.36
N LYS A 125 -0.43 -12.20 -3.13
CA LYS A 125 -0.29 -13.15 -2.01
C LYS A 125 -0.37 -12.49 -0.63
N TRP A 126 0.06 -11.24 -0.49
CA TRP A 126 0.01 -10.49 0.77
C TRP A 126 -1.37 -9.89 1.01
N GLY A 127 -2.11 -9.57 -0.06
CA GLY A 127 -3.54 -9.27 0.02
C GLY A 127 -4.33 -10.42 0.64
N LEU A 128 -4.08 -11.66 0.20
CA LEU A 128 -4.70 -12.85 0.80
C LEU A 128 -4.37 -13.00 2.28
N LEU A 129 -3.11 -12.76 2.69
CA LEU A 129 -2.72 -12.79 4.10
C LEU A 129 -3.47 -11.74 4.93
N CYS A 130 -3.53 -10.48 4.47
CA CYS A 130 -4.25 -9.41 5.15
C CYS A 130 -5.74 -9.73 5.26
N GLY A 131 -6.34 -10.20 4.16
CA GLY A 131 -7.73 -10.66 4.11
C GLY A 131 -8.02 -11.81 5.05
N PHE A 132 -7.12 -12.78 5.13
CA PHE A 132 -7.24 -13.93 6.03
C PHE A 132 -7.19 -13.51 7.50
N ILE A 133 -6.27 -12.62 7.89
CA ILE A 133 -6.21 -12.09 9.27
C ILE A 133 -7.51 -11.38 9.63
N ALA A 134 -7.98 -10.49 8.74
CA ALA A 134 -9.26 -9.80 8.93
C ALA A 134 -10.44 -10.78 9.00
N PHE A 135 -10.46 -11.80 8.15
CA PHE A 135 -11.47 -12.86 8.15
C PHE A 135 -11.49 -13.60 9.48
N VAL A 136 -10.33 -14.04 9.99
CA VAL A 136 -10.22 -14.75 11.27
C VAL A 136 -10.71 -13.89 12.44
N CYS A 137 -10.35 -12.60 12.48
CA CYS A 137 -10.83 -11.68 13.51
C CYS A 137 -12.35 -11.46 13.44
N CYS A 138 -12.91 -11.29 12.24
CA CYS A 138 -14.32 -10.91 12.06
C CYS A 138 -15.28 -12.10 12.10
N VAL A 139 -14.90 -13.26 11.55
CA VAL A 139 -15.83 -14.38 11.28
C VAL A 139 -15.79 -15.46 12.36
N PRO A 140 -14.70 -16.23 12.54
CA PRO A 140 -14.65 -17.25 13.59
C PRO A 140 -14.49 -16.65 14.99
N LEU A 141 -13.65 -15.61 15.16
CA LEU A 141 -13.45 -14.99 16.47
C LEU A 141 -14.58 -14.02 16.84
N ARG A 142 -15.38 -13.57 15.87
CA ARG A 142 -16.46 -12.58 16.03
C ARG A 142 -16.02 -11.33 16.81
N ARG A 143 -14.75 -10.95 16.67
CA ARG A 143 -14.10 -9.85 17.40
C ARG A 143 -13.34 -8.97 16.39
N PRO A 144 -14.05 -8.19 15.57
CA PRO A 144 -13.43 -7.31 14.58
C PRO A 144 -12.47 -6.28 15.23
N ARG A 145 -12.69 -5.92 16.51
CA ARG A 145 -11.79 -5.09 17.31
C ARG A 145 -10.36 -5.66 17.45
N LEU A 146 -10.15 -6.96 17.21
CA LEU A 146 -8.82 -7.60 17.26
C LEU A 146 -7.92 -7.30 16.06
N VAL A 147 -8.45 -6.74 14.97
CA VAL A 147 -7.65 -6.40 13.77
C VAL A 147 -6.57 -5.36 14.12
N GLY A 148 -6.86 -4.38 14.97
CA GLY A 148 -5.90 -3.39 15.45
C GLY A 148 -4.77 -4.01 16.29
N PRO A 149 -5.08 -4.76 17.37
CA PRO A 149 -4.08 -5.51 18.15
C PRO A 149 -3.25 -6.48 17.31
N ALA A 150 -3.84 -7.13 16.29
CA ALA A 150 -3.09 -7.98 15.37
C ALA A 150 -2.02 -7.18 14.60
N ALA A 151 -2.34 -5.96 14.15
CA ALA A 151 -1.36 -5.07 13.52
C ALA A 151 -0.21 -4.70 14.49
N VAL A 152 -0.54 -4.41 15.76
CA VAL A 152 0.46 -4.13 16.80
C VAL A 152 1.35 -5.35 17.06
N ALA A 153 0.79 -6.55 17.11
CA ALA A 153 1.56 -7.78 17.29
C ALA A 153 2.56 -8.01 16.14
N VAL A 154 2.14 -7.75 14.89
CA VAL A 154 3.04 -7.81 13.72
C VAL A 154 4.14 -6.74 13.83
N ALA A 155 3.80 -5.51 14.23
CA ALA A 155 4.80 -4.44 14.43
C ALA A 155 5.83 -4.79 15.51
N MET A 156 5.38 -5.38 16.63
CA MET A 156 6.26 -5.85 17.70
C MET A 156 7.17 -6.99 17.24
N TYR A 157 6.65 -7.92 16.44
CA TYR A 157 7.45 -8.97 15.81
C TYR A 157 8.56 -8.38 14.92
N ILE A 158 8.22 -7.41 14.06
CA ILE A 158 9.20 -6.74 13.20
C ILE A 158 10.28 -6.06 14.06
N ALA A 159 9.88 -5.29 15.09
CA ALA A 159 10.81 -4.63 16.00
C ALA A 159 11.74 -5.63 16.70
N ALA A 160 11.21 -6.75 17.18
CA ALA A 160 12.00 -7.81 17.81
C ALA A 160 13.01 -8.43 16.84
N VAL A 161 12.60 -8.71 15.61
CA VAL A 161 13.51 -9.24 14.55
C VAL A 161 14.58 -8.22 14.19
N MET A 162 14.24 -6.93 14.07
CA MET A 162 15.22 -5.89 13.79
C MET A 162 16.25 -5.78 14.92
N VAL A 163 15.81 -5.74 16.18
CA VAL A 163 16.71 -5.71 17.35
C VAL A 163 17.60 -6.95 17.38
N HIS A 164 17.04 -8.14 17.13
CA HIS A 164 17.81 -9.37 17.06
C HIS A 164 18.87 -9.30 15.95
N ARG A 165 18.51 -8.87 14.73
CA ARG A 165 19.47 -8.75 13.62
C ARG A 165 20.58 -7.76 13.90
N VAL A 166 20.25 -6.59 14.45
CA VAL A 166 21.26 -5.58 14.81
C VAL A 166 22.22 -6.12 15.86
N ARG A 167 21.72 -6.87 16.86
CA ARG A 167 22.53 -7.49 17.91
C ARG A 167 23.37 -8.68 17.43
N THR A 168 22.89 -9.43 16.45
CA THR A 168 23.58 -10.65 15.97
C THR A 168 24.57 -10.34 14.85
N TYR A 169 24.18 -9.52 13.87
CA TYR A 169 24.95 -9.31 12.65
C TYR A 169 25.81 -8.05 12.67
N HIS A 170 25.62 -7.17 13.66
CA HIS A 170 26.35 -5.90 13.79
C HIS A 170 26.59 -5.19 12.44
N PRO A 171 25.51 -4.92 11.67
CA PRO A 171 25.65 -4.38 10.33
C PRO A 171 26.37 -3.02 10.41
N PHE A 172 27.39 -2.86 9.58
CA PHE A 172 28.15 -1.62 9.53
C PHE A 172 27.24 -0.50 8.98
N PRO A 173 27.17 0.68 9.62
CA PRO A 173 26.27 1.77 9.22
C PRO A 173 26.81 2.51 7.98
N ASN A 174 26.84 1.82 6.84
CA ASN A 174 27.15 2.38 5.52
C ASN A 174 25.87 2.52 4.68
N GLY A 175 25.99 3.00 3.43
CA GLY A 175 24.85 3.14 2.53
C GLY A 175 24.09 1.83 2.23
N GLY A 176 24.69 0.66 2.46
CA GLY A 176 24.07 -0.65 2.28
C GLY A 176 23.28 -1.17 3.49
N TRP A 177 23.38 -0.49 4.63
CA TRP A 177 22.69 -0.90 5.87
C TRP A 177 21.17 -1.10 5.73
N PRO A 178 20.41 -0.32 4.92
CA PRO A 178 18.97 -0.53 4.77
C PRO A 178 18.65 -1.84 4.04
N GLY A 179 19.55 -2.32 3.17
CA GLY A 179 19.39 -3.58 2.43
C GLY A 179 19.28 -4.80 3.34
N VAL A 180 19.86 -4.75 4.54
CA VAL A 180 19.77 -5.81 5.56
C VAL A 180 18.33 -6.00 6.08
N PHE A 181 17.46 -5.02 5.86
CA PHE A 181 16.07 -5.00 6.32
C PHE A 181 15.07 -4.91 5.16
N GLU A 182 15.50 -5.05 3.91
CA GLU A 182 14.62 -4.90 2.74
C GLU A 182 13.47 -5.92 2.74
N ASP A 183 13.70 -7.10 3.30
CA ASP A 183 12.68 -8.13 3.50
C ASP A 183 11.58 -7.74 4.51
N MET A 184 11.85 -6.79 5.41
CA MET A 184 10.89 -6.28 6.40
C MET A 184 9.91 -5.24 5.83
N ASN A 185 10.15 -4.72 4.62
CA ASN A 185 9.27 -3.75 3.99
C ASN A 185 7.85 -4.31 3.79
N ARG A 186 7.72 -5.56 3.30
CA ARG A 186 6.41 -6.18 3.07
C ARG A 186 5.63 -6.43 4.37
N PRO A 187 6.22 -7.01 5.44
CA PRO A 187 5.61 -7.05 6.76
C PRO A 187 5.18 -5.68 7.30
N ALA A 188 5.99 -4.63 7.12
CA ALA A 188 5.62 -3.28 7.57
C ALA A 188 4.38 -2.75 6.85
N LEU A 189 4.24 -3.01 5.55
CA LEU A 189 3.03 -2.66 4.79
C LEU A 189 1.78 -3.43 5.28
N VAL A 190 1.94 -4.68 5.74
CA VAL A 190 0.82 -5.45 6.35
C VAL A 190 0.30 -4.72 7.60
N VAL A 191 1.18 -4.18 8.44
CA VAL A 191 0.79 -3.39 9.62
C VAL A 191 -0.09 -2.21 9.20
N ILE A 192 0.34 -1.45 8.18
CA ILE A 192 -0.41 -0.28 7.68
C ILE A 192 -1.80 -0.70 7.17
N VAL A 193 -1.87 -1.76 6.35
CA VAL A 193 -3.14 -2.25 5.80
C VAL A 193 -4.09 -2.71 6.92
N LEU A 194 -3.59 -3.44 7.92
CA LEU A 194 -4.41 -3.90 9.05
C LEU A 194 -4.87 -2.72 9.92
N LEU A 195 -4.02 -1.70 10.14
CA LEU A 195 -4.42 -0.49 10.86
C LEU A 195 -5.53 0.27 10.11
N LEU A 196 -5.40 0.43 8.79
CA LEU A 196 -6.45 1.04 7.96
C LEU A 196 -7.76 0.24 8.03
N ALA A 197 -7.69 -1.08 7.91
CA ALA A 197 -8.86 -1.95 8.06
C ALA A 197 -9.48 -1.82 9.46
N SER A 198 -8.67 -1.67 10.52
CA SER A 198 -9.16 -1.54 11.89
C SER A 198 -10.00 -0.27 12.13
N ILE A 199 -9.80 0.80 11.36
CA ILE A 199 -10.60 2.03 11.45
C ILE A 199 -12.07 1.72 11.12
N SER A 200 -12.31 0.89 10.11
CA SER A 200 -13.66 0.49 9.70
C SER A 200 -14.39 -0.30 10.81
N THR A 201 -13.65 -1.15 11.55
CA THR A 201 -14.20 -1.90 12.69
C THR A 201 -14.52 -1.03 13.90
N ARG A 202 -13.81 0.10 14.07
CA ARG A 202 -14.02 1.01 15.19
C ARG A 202 -15.26 1.89 14.96
N ARG A 203 -15.49 2.31 13.71
CA ARG A 203 -16.68 3.08 13.32
C ARG A 203 -17.97 2.28 13.53
N SER A 204 -17.99 1.02 13.11
CA SER A 204 -19.15 0.13 13.33
C SER A 204 -19.47 -0.10 14.81
N SER A 205 -18.50 0.04 15.71
CA SER A 205 -18.72 -0.12 17.14
C SER A 205 -19.39 1.09 17.79
N LEU A 206 -19.11 2.31 17.29
CA LEU A 206 -19.69 3.53 17.85
C LEU A 206 -21.16 3.71 17.41
N ASP A 207 -21.46 3.25 16.19
CA ASP A 207 -22.83 3.23 15.67
C ASP A 207 -23.71 2.22 16.42
N ASP A 208 -23.12 1.20 17.07
CA ASP A 208 -23.82 0.17 17.86
C ASP A 208 -24.10 0.65 19.30
N ASP A 209 -23.18 1.40 19.93
CA ASP A 209 -23.34 1.94 21.29
C ASP A 209 -24.31 3.15 21.36
N SER A 210 -24.69 3.73 20.22
CA SER A 210 -25.58 4.90 20.14
C SER A 210 -27.04 4.57 19.83
N ARG A 211 -27.38 3.29 19.64
CA ARG A 211 -28.76 2.80 19.41
C ARG A 211 -29.45 2.40 20.71
#